data_AF-A0A2V8DI56-F1
#
_entry.id   AF-A0A2V8DI56-F1
#
_cell.length_a   1.000
_cell.length_b   1.000
_cell.length_c   1.000
_cell.angle_alpha   90.00
_cell.angle_beta   90.00
_cell.angle_gamma   90.00
#
_symmetry.space_group_name_H-M   'P 1'
#
loop_
_entity.id
_entity.type
_entity.pdbx_description
1 polymer ?
#
loop_
_entity_poly.entity_id
_entity_poly.type
_entity_poly.pdbx_seq_one_letter_code
_entity_poly.pdbx_strand_id
1 'polypeptide(L)'
;MLMVMNNNRAYHEEVMHLQRIGNRRNRGIDRASIGAGLDDPAIDFAKLAQSLGWYAEGPITDPKDLAPAVKRALAVVKRGEPALLDVVTQPR
;
A
#
# COMPACT_ATOMS: atom_id res chain seq x y z
N MET A 1 11.09 -3.63 -14.95
CA MET A 1 11.05 -2.78 -13.74
C MET A 1 10.14 -3.44 -12.72
N LEU A 2 10.57 -3.54 -11.45
CA LEU A 2 9.73 -4.06 -10.35
C LEU A 2 9.30 -2.89 -9.46
N MET A 3 8.00 -2.72 -9.26
CA MET A 3 7.44 -1.83 -8.24
C MET A 3 6.92 -2.62 -7.05
N VAL A 4 7.22 -2.13 -5.85
CA VAL A 4 6.64 -2.62 -4.61
C VAL A 4 5.83 -1.47 -4.03
N MET A 5 4.51 -1.60 -4.07
CA MET A 5 3.61 -0.62 -3.47
C MET A 5 3.57 -0.86 -1.96
N ASN A 6 3.96 0.16 -1.21
CA ASN A 6 3.84 0.18 0.25
C ASN A 6 2.45 0.71 0.61
N ASN A 7 1.48 -0.19 0.76
CA ASN A 7 0.08 0.14 0.95
C ASN A 7 -0.29 0.14 2.44
N ASN A 8 -0.02 1.26 3.12
CA ASN A 8 -0.46 1.51 4.51
C ASN A 8 -1.89 2.07 4.60
N ARG A 9 -2.60 2.16 3.45
CA ARG A 9 -3.97 2.65 3.30
C ARG A 9 -4.22 4.07 3.83
N ALA A 10 -3.21 4.94 3.81
CA ALA A 10 -3.38 6.34 4.17
C ALA A 10 -2.27 7.22 3.59
N TYR A 11 -2.54 8.51 3.51
CA TYR A 11 -1.50 9.53 3.57
C TYR A 11 -0.97 9.57 5.02
N HIS A 12 -0.06 8.65 5.34
CA HIS A 12 0.19 8.29 6.74
C HIS A 12 0.99 9.34 7.52
N GLU A 13 1.88 10.08 6.85
CA GLU A 13 2.56 11.23 7.48
C GLU A 13 1.55 12.27 7.96
N GLU A 14 0.51 12.54 7.16
CA GLU A 14 -0.57 13.45 7.49
C GLU A 14 -1.42 12.91 8.64
N VAL A 15 -1.80 11.62 8.61
CA VAL A 15 -2.53 10.98 9.73
C VAL A 15 -1.72 11.13 11.01
N MET A 16 -0.43 10.78 11.01
CA MET A 16 0.45 10.89 12.17
C MET A 16 0.57 12.33 12.66
N HIS A 17 0.68 13.30 11.75
CA HIS A 17 0.72 14.72 12.10
C HIS A 17 -0.60 15.19 12.75
N LEU A 18 -1.75 14.82 12.16
CA LEU A 18 -3.07 15.18 12.67
C LEU A 18 -3.33 14.56 14.04
N GLN A 19 -2.94 13.30 14.26
CA GLN A 19 -3.01 12.65 15.57
C GLN A 19 -2.16 13.39 16.61
N ARG A 20 -0.92 13.76 16.26
CA ARG A 20 -0.02 14.51 17.16
C ARG A 20 -0.62 15.87 17.55
N ILE A 21 -1.16 16.62 16.58
CA ILE A 21 -1.77 17.94 16.84
C ILE A 21 -3.09 17.82 17.60
N GLY A 22 -3.92 16.81 17.28
CA GLY A 22 -5.17 16.52 17.97
C GLY A 22 -4.94 16.23 19.45
N ASN A 23 -3.99 15.36 19.77
CA ASN A 23 -3.60 15.05 21.16
C ASN A 23 -3.05 16.28 21.89
N ARG A 24 -2.15 17.06 21.27
CA ARG A 24 -1.62 18.30 21.89
C ARG A 24 -2.71 19.32 22.21
N ARG A 25 -3.82 19.30 21.48
CA ARG A 25 -4.96 20.22 21.64
C ARG A 25 -6.15 19.61 22.39
N ASN A 26 -5.99 18.42 22.98
CA ASN A 26 -7.06 17.69 23.67
C ASN A 26 -8.34 17.50 22.82
N ARG A 27 -8.18 17.19 21.53
CA ARG A 27 -9.30 16.95 20.59
C ARG A 27 -9.49 15.47 20.24
N GLY A 28 -8.60 14.59 20.71
CA GLY A 28 -8.58 13.17 20.34
C GLY A 28 -7.99 12.90 18.95
N ILE A 29 -7.97 11.63 18.56
CA ILE A 29 -7.37 11.14 17.31
C ILE A 29 -8.36 10.49 16.34
N ASP A 30 -9.60 10.26 16.77
CA ASP A 30 -10.60 9.45 16.05
C ASP A 30 -10.98 10.02 14.68
N ARG A 31 -10.70 11.31 14.47
CA ARG A 31 -11.00 12.04 13.23
C ARG A 31 -9.77 12.33 12.38
N ALA A 32 -8.59 11.82 12.77
CA ALA A 32 -7.33 12.10 12.08
C ALA A 32 -7.25 11.48 10.67
N SER A 33 -8.07 10.46 10.37
CA SER A 33 -8.16 9.85 9.04
C SER A 33 -9.09 10.59 8.08
N ILE A 34 -9.90 11.55 8.54
CA ILE A 34 -10.82 12.28 7.67
C ILE A 34 -10.02 13.07 6.62
N GLY A 35 -10.18 12.69 5.35
CA GLY A 35 -9.45 13.28 4.23
C GLY A 35 -8.03 12.74 4.02
N ALA A 36 -7.57 11.79 4.85
CA ALA A 36 -6.24 11.19 4.76
C ALA A 36 -6.25 9.65 4.71
N GLY A 37 -7.34 8.99 5.10
CA GLY A 37 -7.54 7.55 4.98
C GLY A 37 -7.88 7.11 3.56
N LEU A 38 -7.45 5.91 3.19
CA LEU A 38 -7.64 5.30 1.88
C LEU A 38 -8.13 3.84 2.02
N ASP A 39 -8.88 3.52 3.08
CA ASP A 39 -9.28 2.16 3.47
C ASP A 39 -10.77 1.84 3.30
N ASP A 40 -11.62 2.82 2.99
CA ASP A 40 -13.08 2.66 2.83
C ASP A 40 -13.61 3.19 1.46
N PRO A 41 -13.50 2.40 0.37
CA PRO A 41 -12.79 1.13 0.28
C PRO A 41 -11.28 1.30 0.05
N ALA A 42 -10.52 0.27 0.39
CA ALA A 42 -9.11 0.21 0.04
C ALA A 42 -8.90 0.21 -1.49
N ILE A 43 -7.91 0.97 -1.95
CA ILE A 43 -7.51 0.98 -3.36
C ILE A 43 -6.82 -0.35 -3.69
N ASP A 44 -7.28 -1.03 -4.75
CA ASP A 44 -6.65 -2.23 -5.31
C ASP A 44 -5.63 -1.83 -6.37
N PHE A 45 -4.39 -1.59 -5.96
CA PHE A 45 -3.33 -1.16 -6.88
C PHE A 45 -2.87 -2.28 -7.81
N ALA A 46 -2.99 -3.55 -7.38
CA ALA A 46 -2.70 -4.69 -8.23
C ALA A 46 -3.68 -4.74 -9.41
N LYS A 47 -4.98 -4.54 -9.16
CA LYS A 47 -5.98 -4.51 -10.23
C LYS A 47 -5.80 -3.33 -11.17
N LEU A 48 -5.44 -2.16 -10.64
CA LEU A 48 -5.11 -0.99 -11.46
C LEU A 48 -3.91 -1.28 -12.39
N ALA A 49 -2.83 -1.85 -11.87
CA ALA A 49 -1.67 -2.24 -12.67
C ALA A 49 -2.01 -3.30 -13.74
N GLN A 50 -2.85 -4.29 -13.40
CA GLN A 50 -3.34 -5.28 -14.37
C GLN A 50 -4.11 -4.64 -15.52
N SER A 51 -4.93 -3.61 -15.23
CA SER A 51 -5.69 -2.89 -16.27
C SER A 51 -4.78 -2.16 -17.27
N LEU A 52 -3.55 -1.85 -16.88
CA LEU A 52 -2.51 -1.24 -17.71
C LEU A 52 -1.62 -2.28 -18.43
N GLY A 53 -1.97 -3.57 -18.35
CA GLY A 53 -1.22 -4.66 -18.98
C GLY A 53 0.03 -5.09 -18.22
N TRP A 54 0.19 -4.68 -16.95
CA TRP A 54 1.32 -5.11 -16.13
C TRP A 54 1.00 -6.43 -15.45
N TYR A 55 2.02 -7.24 -15.20
CA TYR A 55 1.90 -8.26 -14.17
C TYR A 55 1.72 -7.57 -12.82
N ALA A 56 0.73 -7.98 -12.03
CA ALA A 56 0.65 -7.53 -10.66
C ALA A 56 0.06 -8.60 -9.75
N GLU A 57 0.54 -8.61 -8.51
CA GLU A 57 0.10 -9.51 -7.45
C GLU A 57 -0.20 -8.69 -6.19
N GLY A 58 -1.32 -9.01 -5.53
CA GLY A 58 -1.74 -8.38 -4.29
C GLY A 58 -3.27 -8.25 -4.22
N PRO A 59 -3.81 -7.75 -3.09
CA PRO A 59 -3.07 -7.27 -1.92
C PRO A 59 -2.38 -8.42 -1.15
N ILE A 60 -1.08 -8.29 -0.93
CA ILE A 60 -0.26 -9.20 -0.11
C ILE A 60 -0.39 -8.74 1.34
N THR A 61 -1.05 -9.56 2.17
CA THR A 61 -1.32 -9.25 3.58
C THR A 61 -0.52 -10.12 4.55
N ASP A 62 -0.12 -11.34 4.15
CA ASP A 62 0.78 -12.21 4.93
C ASP A 62 2.24 -11.96 4.50
N PRO A 63 3.14 -11.55 5.41
CA PRO A 63 4.57 -11.41 5.12
C PRO A 63 5.24 -12.67 4.55
N LYS A 64 4.71 -13.87 4.82
CA LYS A 64 5.23 -15.13 4.28
C LYS A 64 5.07 -15.23 2.76
N ASP A 65 4.06 -14.57 2.20
CA ASP A 65 3.76 -14.61 0.77
C ASP A 65 4.62 -13.63 -0.04
N LEU A 66 5.22 -12.63 0.63
CA LEU A 66 6.01 -11.59 -0.02
C LEU A 66 7.26 -12.15 -0.72
N ALA A 67 8.05 -12.99 -0.06
CA ALA A 67 9.28 -13.52 -0.65
C ALA A 67 9.00 -14.41 -1.89
N PRO A 68 8.01 -15.32 -1.87
CA PRO A 68 7.54 -16.00 -3.08
C PRO A 68 7.04 -15.06 -4.19
N ALA A 69 6.26 -14.03 -3.85
CA ALA A 69 5.74 -13.05 -4.80
C ALA A 69 6.87 -12.27 -5.49
N VAL A 70 7.88 -11.84 -4.74
CA VAL A 70 9.08 -11.18 -5.28
C VAL A 70 9.80 -12.11 -6.27
N LYS A 71 9.94 -13.41 -5.98
CA LYS A 71 10.56 -14.35 -6.93
C LYS A 71 9.79 -14.45 -8.25
N ARG A 72 8.45 -14.53 -8.19
CA ARG A 72 7.59 -14.56 -9.39
C ARG A 72 7.69 -13.25 -10.19
N ALA A 73 7.57 -12.12 -9.51
CA ALA A 73 7.66 -10.80 -10.13
C ALA A 73 9.03 -10.55 -10.78
N LEU A 74 10.12 -10.98 -10.15
CA LEU A 74 11.45 -10.90 -10.73
C LEU A 74 11.59 -11.74 -12.00
N ALA A 75 10.96 -12.92 -12.08
CA ALA A 75 10.95 -13.73 -13.28
C ALA A 75 10.23 -13.01 -14.45
N VAL A 76 9.14 -12.29 -14.15
CA VAL A 76 8.44 -11.44 -15.13
C VAL A 76 9.32 -10.30 -15.61
N VAL A 77 9.95 -9.58 -14.69
CA VAL A 77 10.85 -8.46 -15.02
C VAL A 77 12.03 -8.89 -15.87
N LYS A 78 12.59 -10.09 -15.62
CA LYS A 78 13.68 -10.65 -16.43
C LYS A 78 13.26 -10.96 -17.88
N ARG A 79 11.96 -11.14 -18.16
CA ARG A 79 11.44 -11.28 -19.53
C ARG A 79 11.17 -9.95 -20.23
N GLY A 80 11.39 -8.82 -19.56
CA GLY A 80 11.20 -7.48 -20.11
C GLY A 80 9.85 -6.83 -19.79
N GLU A 81 8.98 -7.50 -19.04
CA GLU A 81 7.67 -6.99 -18.66
C GLU A 81 7.74 -6.20 -17.33
N PRO A 82 6.94 -5.15 -17.12
CA PRO A 82 6.83 -4.49 -15.81
C PRO A 82 6.01 -5.34 -14.82
N ALA A 83 6.34 -5.22 -13.54
CA ALA A 83 5.67 -5.93 -12.45
C ALA A 83 5.37 -5.02 -11.26
N LEU A 84 4.20 -5.18 -10.63
CA LEU A 84 3.82 -4.51 -9.38
C LEU A 84 3.44 -5.54 -8.29
N LEU A 85 3.94 -5.35 -7.08
CA LEU A 85 3.48 -6.05 -5.89
C LEU A 85 2.75 -5.07 -4.97
N ASP A 86 1.47 -5.29 -4.70
CA ASP A 86 0.69 -4.49 -3.74
C ASP A 86 0.82 -5.11 -2.35
N VAL A 87 1.60 -4.48 -1.47
CA VAL A 87 1.92 -5.01 -0.14
C VAL A 87 1.22 -4.18 0.92
N VAL A 88 0.26 -4.78 1.61
CA VAL A 88 -0.42 -4.14 2.74
C VAL A 88 0.54 -4.09 3.92
N THR A 89 0.78 -2.90 4.44
CA THR A 89 1.70 -2.68 5.55
C THR A 89 0.98 -2.11 6.75
N GLN A 90 1.58 -2.35 7.92
CA GLN A 90 1.10 -1.72 9.15
C GLN A 90 1.38 -0.21 9.08
N PRO A 91 0.42 0.65 9.46
CA PRO A 91 0.69 2.05 9.69
C PRO A 91 1.72 2.19 10.83
N ARG A 92 2.75 3.01 10.66
CA ARG A 92 3.86 3.22 11.61
C ARG A 92 4.31 4.67 11.65
#